data_AF-A0A537ZFG7-F1
#
_entry.id   AF-A0A537ZFG7-F1
#
_cell.length_a   1.000
_cell.length_b   1.000
_cell.length_c   1.000
_cell.angle_alpha   90.00
_cell.angle_beta   90.00
_cell.angle_gamma   90.00
#
_symmetry.space_group_name_H-M   'P 1'
#
loop_
_entity.id
_entity.type
_entity.pdbx_description
1 polymer ?
#
loop_
_entity_poly.entity_id
_entity_poly.type
_entity_poly.pdbx_seq_one_letter_code
_entity_poly.pdbx_strand_id
1 'polypeptide(L)'
;MASRSTCSATPPSSGWSTSRTGTPADTEPTIGLAKRGIAWPLLDVRTTRSGPYPGSVTDECPRRTAAVHRSRRRAEGTLVTLHAVLASPRRIATTFVVLVLALAWICLLALPARASAQQYAAIQAHPLWGGVDNAQADQMLDTAKAAGANMVRIDVGWQSVEQNGKGVHESWYLDRVDHVVDGAEARGLKLLFTFAETPCWASSAPDSLKQDCQGRWWDRDVQNYPPVHASDYADALAFMVRRYGDRVAAWEVWNEPNQDNFFHTSDQVGHYADMLKAAYPAAKAADPNTTILGGSLSDSDYQFTEQLYQHGVKGNFDGWAIHPYSDDRSPLDPGPGRRWSFVRGVPAVRDVMLSHGDDKPLWLTEFGWSDCTVRGPVAWRNCVDSSTQADYLRKAFHQIRSWSYVKAGVWFNLRNTGSSIDDRLSNYGLVGRDYSKKPAFFAFQDAARDVAGGTVTTAVTPPQTVSSQSTPASTPVAPTQTQHVAQTGSPSNPPATSPSKQGRRVRLHVIRKRRYVAVRGVAPPVSFVRLLGYRRHHSGRFSHRASFRAWVAVPNTGRFSRILRARRLRHGCWRFTLQRPGAHLTASALLV
;
A
#
# COMPACT_ATOMS: atom_id res chain seq x y z
N MET A 1 -24.64 53.45 13.84
CA MET A 1 -23.69 53.55 12.70
C MET A 1 -22.74 52.33 12.72
N ALA A 2 -21.90 52.19 11.69
CA ALA A 2 -20.77 51.26 11.46
C ALA A 2 -19.92 50.83 12.70
N SER A 3 -19.10 49.76 12.69
CA SER A 3 -18.90 48.60 11.76
C SER A 3 -17.94 47.55 12.40
N ARG A 4 -17.58 46.49 11.64
CA ARG A 4 -16.78 45.29 11.99
C ARG A 4 -15.26 45.50 12.12
N SER A 5 -14.60 44.64 12.90
CA SER A 5 -13.37 43.86 12.57
C SER A 5 -12.91 43.07 13.82
N THR A 6 -12.28 41.88 13.84
CA THR A 6 -11.43 41.04 12.95
C THR A 6 -9.98 41.49 12.76
N CYS A 7 -9.05 40.84 13.46
CA CYS A 7 -7.61 40.89 13.19
C CYS A 7 -7.02 39.49 13.01
N SER A 8 -6.18 39.35 11.98
CA SER A 8 -5.34 38.17 11.69
C SER A 8 -3.91 38.65 11.51
N ALA A 9 -2.90 37.85 11.89
CA ALA A 9 -1.49 38.23 11.67
C ALA A 9 -0.62 37.02 11.27
N THR A 10 -0.03 37.10 10.08
CA THR A 10 1.02 36.18 9.58
C THR A 10 2.42 36.75 9.87
N PRO A 11 3.49 35.92 9.86
CA PRO A 11 4.79 36.28 10.42
C PRO A 11 5.72 37.05 9.46
N PRO A 12 6.71 37.81 9.97
CA PRO A 12 7.71 38.51 9.17
C PRO A 12 8.88 37.61 8.74
N SER A 13 9.63 38.05 7.73
CA SER A 13 10.73 37.31 7.11
C SER A 13 12.12 37.93 7.35
N SER A 14 13.11 37.06 7.56
CA SER A 14 14.56 37.20 7.26
C SER A 14 15.21 38.61 7.26
N GLY A 15 16.13 38.84 8.21
CA GLY A 15 17.16 39.89 8.16
C GLY A 15 18.57 39.34 8.42
N TRP A 16 19.61 40.03 7.92
CA TRP A 16 21.03 39.71 8.15
C TRP A 16 21.67 40.71 9.14
N SER A 17 22.68 40.26 9.89
CA SER A 17 23.65 41.13 10.57
C SER A 17 25.03 40.44 10.68
N THR A 18 26.09 41.18 10.99
CA THR A 18 27.48 40.77 10.72
C THR A 18 28.46 41.00 11.87
N SER A 19 29.20 39.93 12.23
CA SER A 19 30.60 39.93 12.69
C SER A 19 31.07 40.93 13.77
N ARG A 20 31.57 40.40 14.89
CA ARG A 20 33.01 40.55 15.20
C ARG A 20 33.58 39.48 16.14
N THR A 21 34.91 39.41 16.10
CA THR A 21 35.89 38.53 16.73
C THR A 21 35.92 38.49 18.26
N GLY A 22 36.27 37.34 18.82
CA GLY A 22 36.84 37.14 20.16
C GLY A 22 37.41 35.72 20.26
N THR A 23 38.67 35.55 20.68
CA THR A 23 39.42 34.27 20.69
C THR A 23 39.93 33.95 22.12
N PRO A 24 40.58 32.78 22.38
CA PRO A 24 40.25 31.97 23.55
C PRO A 24 41.11 32.25 24.80
N ALA A 25 40.77 31.56 25.88
CA ALA A 25 41.67 31.26 27.00
C ALA A 25 41.52 29.78 27.40
N ASP A 26 42.64 29.11 27.66
CA ASP A 26 42.69 27.68 27.99
C ASP A 26 42.47 27.42 29.49
N THR A 27 41.98 26.23 29.83
CA THR A 27 42.56 25.42 30.92
C THR A 27 42.09 23.97 30.82
N GLU A 28 43.00 23.02 31.06
CA GLU A 28 42.75 21.57 30.98
C GLU A 28 42.75 20.94 32.40
N PRO A 29 42.84 19.61 32.61
CA PRO A 29 41.87 18.89 33.43
C PRO A 29 42.36 18.60 34.86
N THR A 30 41.53 17.90 35.64
CA THR A 30 41.98 17.25 36.88
C THR A 30 41.39 15.84 37.03
N ILE A 31 42.18 14.95 37.63
CA ILE A 31 41.93 13.50 37.67
C ILE A 31 41.40 13.08 39.05
N GLY A 32 40.41 12.19 39.09
CA GLY A 32 39.93 11.53 40.30
C GLY A 32 39.81 10.02 40.09
N LEU A 33 40.62 9.21 40.78
CA LEU A 33 40.80 7.79 40.44
C LEU A 33 40.94 6.88 41.69
N ALA A 34 39.85 6.23 42.10
CA ALA A 34 39.81 5.08 43.02
C ALA A 34 38.56 4.23 42.68
N LYS A 35 38.54 2.93 42.36
CA LYS A 35 39.32 1.68 42.62
C LYS A 35 39.01 0.92 43.92
N ARG A 36 38.49 -0.32 43.71
CA ARG A 36 38.39 -1.49 44.62
C ARG A 36 37.32 -1.38 45.72
N GLY A 37 36.69 -2.47 46.17
CA GLY A 37 36.71 -3.90 45.77
C GLY A 37 35.34 -4.54 46.08
N ILE A 38 35.07 -5.84 46.20
CA ILE A 38 35.71 -7.15 45.93
C ILE A 38 34.77 -8.16 46.64
N ALA A 39 34.37 -9.27 45.97
CA ALA A 39 33.94 -10.57 46.53
C ALA A 39 32.73 -10.67 47.51
N TRP A 40 32.10 -11.83 47.75
CA TRP A 40 31.64 -13.01 46.97
C TRP A 40 30.42 -13.60 47.80
N PRO A 41 29.65 -14.61 47.37
CA PRO A 41 28.36 -15.02 47.97
C PRO A 41 28.52 -16.17 49.00
N LEU A 42 27.61 -17.18 49.00
CA LEU A 42 27.36 -18.26 50.01
C LEU A 42 26.43 -17.79 51.16
N LEU A 43 25.53 -18.57 51.76
CA LEU A 43 24.92 -19.90 51.48
C LEU A 43 23.38 -19.78 51.79
N ASP A 44 22.48 -20.76 51.74
CA ASP A 44 22.49 -22.13 52.31
C ASP A 44 21.50 -23.11 51.62
N VAL A 45 21.58 -24.40 51.94
CA VAL A 45 20.85 -25.51 51.30
C VAL A 45 20.46 -26.61 52.31
N ARG A 46 19.17 -27.02 52.38
CA ARG A 46 18.62 -28.36 52.77
C ARG A 46 17.08 -28.27 52.95
N THR A 47 16.19 -29.00 52.27
CA THR A 47 15.88 -30.44 52.09
C THR A 47 14.87 -31.05 53.08
N THR A 48 13.77 -31.59 52.51
CA THR A 48 13.04 -32.84 52.85
C THR A 48 12.14 -32.99 54.10
N ARG A 49 10.91 -33.47 53.81
CA ARG A 49 10.10 -34.55 54.44
C ARG A 49 9.19 -34.31 55.68
N SER A 50 7.97 -34.87 55.55
CA SER A 50 7.07 -35.52 56.55
C SER A 50 6.45 -34.73 57.74
N GLY A 51 5.17 -35.04 58.03
CA GLY A 51 4.50 -34.82 59.34
C GLY A 51 4.70 -36.03 60.30
N PRO A 52 3.74 -36.46 61.17
CA PRO A 52 2.29 -36.11 61.26
C PRO A 52 1.71 -35.98 62.72
N TYR A 53 0.36 -36.04 62.87
CA TYR A 53 -0.45 -36.28 64.12
C TYR A 53 -0.59 -35.14 65.17
N PRO A 54 -1.53 -35.20 66.18
CA PRO A 54 -2.59 -36.22 66.48
C PRO A 54 -4.04 -35.75 66.80
N GLY A 55 -4.99 -36.71 66.85
CA GLY A 55 -6.26 -36.68 67.63
C GLY A 55 -7.58 -36.73 66.83
N SER A 56 -8.66 -37.45 67.22
CA SER A 56 -8.86 -38.51 68.24
C SER A 56 -10.18 -39.31 67.99
N VAL A 57 -10.30 -40.50 68.62
CA VAL A 57 -11.46 -41.45 68.70
C VAL A 57 -12.81 -40.74 69.06
N THR A 58 -14.05 -41.16 68.71
CA THR A 58 -14.86 -42.43 68.90
C THR A 58 -16.19 -42.38 68.08
N ASP A 59 -17.06 -43.39 67.87
CA ASP A 59 -16.97 -44.87 67.62
C ASP A 59 -18.37 -45.49 67.26
N GLU A 60 -18.42 -46.82 67.02
CA GLU A 60 -19.61 -47.74 67.00
C GLU A 60 -20.75 -47.68 65.93
N CYS A 61 -21.52 -48.79 65.83
CA CYS A 61 -22.69 -49.00 64.96
C CYS A 61 -23.62 -50.11 65.51
N PRO A 62 -24.96 -49.93 65.50
CA PRO A 62 -25.83 -51.05 65.07
C PRO A 62 -27.10 -50.64 64.28
N ARG A 63 -27.72 -51.62 63.60
CA ARG A 63 -29.06 -51.52 62.96
C ARG A 63 -30.16 -52.05 63.90
N ARG A 64 -31.39 -51.47 63.89
CA ARG A 64 -32.66 -52.25 63.99
C ARG A 64 -33.99 -51.47 63.79
N THR A 65 -34.92 -52.12 63.06
CA THR A 65 -36.41 -52.17 63.20
C THR A 65 -37.33 -50.91 63.27
N ALA A 66 -38.15 -50.78 62.21
CA ALA A 66 -39.62 -50.99 62.19
C ALA A 66 -40.68 -49.89 62.52
N ALA A 67 -41.66 -49.82 61.61
CA ALA A 67 -43.12 -49.73 61.80
C ALA A 67 -43.82 -48.44 62.35
N VAL A 68 -44.35 -47.65 61.40
CA VAL A 68 -45.78 -47.29 61.23
C VAL A 68 -46.64 -46.99 62.47
N HIS A 69 -47.25 -45.79 62.51
CA HIS A 69 -48.69 -45.70 62.86
C HIS A 69 -49.43 -44.55 62.13
N ARG A 70 -50.75 -44.68 62.01
CA ARG A 70 -51.64 -43.81 61.20
C ARG A 70 -52.31 -42.69 62.03
N SER A 71 -52.69 -41.60 61.36
CA SER A 71 -53.92 -40.86 61.67
C SER A 71 -54.76 -40.66 60.40
N ARG A 72 -56.10 -40.68 60.52
CA ARG A 72 -57.06 -40.50 59.42
C ARG A 72 -57.66 -39.09 59.46
N ARG A 73 -57.94 -38.50 58.30
CA ARG A 73 -59.16 -37.70 58.06
C ARG A 73 -59.77 -38.08 56.70
N ARG A 74 -61.10 -37.95 56.57
CA ARG A 74 -61.85 -38.12 55.31
C ARG A 74 -61.98 -36.77 54.60
N ALA A 75 -62.03 -36.81 53.27
CA ALA A 75 -62.89 -35.97 52.45
C ALA A 75 -63.20 -36.74 51.16
N GLU A 76 -64.44 -36.67 50.66
CA GLU A 76 -64.78 -37.05 49.29
C GLU A 76 -64.23 -36.00 48.29
N GLY A 77 -64.02 -36.29 47.00
CA GLY A 77 -64.09 -37.57 46.30
C GLY A 77 -64.40 -37.40 44.80
N THR A 78 -63.41 -37.61 43.93
CA THR A 78 -63.60 -37.65 42.46
C THR A 78 -62.77 -38.78 41.86
N LEU A 79 -63.39 -39.67 41.09
CA LEU A 79 -62.76 -40.84 40.49
C LEU A 79 -62.51 -40.57 39.00
N VAL A 80 -61.25 -40.56 38.57
CA VAL A 80 -60.86 -40.50 37.15
C VAL A 80 -60.00 -41.72 36.81
N THR A 81 -60.60 -42.67 36.10
CA THR A 81 -59.95 -43.92 35.67
C THR A 81 -59.05 -43.70 34.45
N LEU A 82 -57.77 -43.41 34.69
CA LEU A 82 -56.75 -43.34 33.64
C LEU A 82 -56.47 -44.74 33.07
N HIS A 83 -56.98 -45.02 31.87
CA HIS A 83 -56.62 -46.22 31.10
C HIS A 83 -55.17 -46.08 30.60
N ALA A 84 -54.33 -47.06 30.91
CA ALA A 84 -52.95 -47.12 30.43
C ALA A 84 -52.91 -47.52 28.95
N VAL A 85 -52.83 -46.54 28.04
CA VAL A 85 -52.67 -46.79 26.61
C VAL A 85 -51.24 -47.26 26.31
N LEU A 86 -51.06 -48.57 26.20
CA LEU A 86 -49.82 -49.17 25.69
C LEU A 86 -49.59 -48.77 24.23
N ALA A 87 -48.75 -47.76 24.01
CA ALA A 87 -48.37 -47.32 22.68
C ALA A 87 -47.60 -48.43 21.96
N SER A 88 -48.10 -48.89 20.80
CA SER A 88 -47.50 -50.00 20.06
C SER A 88 -46.08 -49.66 19.58
N PRO A 89 -45.14 -50.63 19.55
CA PRO A 89 -43.73 -50.37 19.24
C PRO A 89 -43.50 -49.74 17.86
N ARG A 90 -44.42 -49.96 16.90
CA ARG A 90 -44.41 -49.27 15.60
C ARG A 90 -44.48 -47.75 15.74
N ARG A 91 -45.25 -47.20 16.68
CA ARG A 91 -45.36 -45.74 16.89
C ARG A 91 -44.04 -45.14 17.38
N ILE A 92 -43.36 -45.82 18.31
CA ILE A 92 -42.05 -45.39 18.84
C ILE A 92 -41.01 -45.31 17.71
N ALA A 93 -40.98 -46.33 16.84
CA ALA A 93 -40.11 -46.33 15.66
C ALA A 93 -40.42 -45.17 14.70
N THR A 94 -41.70 -44.90 14.40
CA THR A 94 -42.09 -43.75 13.56
C THR A 94 -41.67 -42.42 14.20
N THR A 95 -41.91 -42.20 15.49
CA THR A 95 -41.50 -40.98 16.20
C THR A 95 -39.98 -40.81 16.18
N PHE A 96 -39.20 -41.88 16.37
CA PHE A 96 -37.74 -41.81 16.32
C PHE A 96 -37.22 -41.48 14.91
N VAL A 97 -37.77 -42.09 13.86
CA VAL A 97 -37.43 -41.76 12.46
C VAL A 97 -37.79 -40.31 12.13
N VAL A 98 -38.95 -39.82 12.55
CA VAL A 98 -39.34 -38.40 12.37
C VAL A 98 -38.41 -37.46 13.14
N LEU A 99 -37.95 -37.82 14.35
CA LEU A 99 -36.96 -37.04 15.11
C LEU A 99 -35.59 -37.01 14.43
N VAL A 100 -35.09 -38.15 13.95
CA VAL A 100 -33.81 -38.23 13.22
C VAL A 100 -33.88 -37.46 11.90
N LEU A 101 -34.99 -37.55 11.16
CA LEU A 101 -35.20 -36.75 9.95
C LEU A 101 -35.32 -35.25 10.26
N ALA A 102 -36.04 -34.87 11.33
CA ALA A 102 -36.15 -33.47 11.75
C ALA A 102 -34.78 -32.90 12.17
N LEU A 103 -33.97 -33.66 12.92
CA LEU A 103 -32.60 -33.28 13.28
C LEU A 103 -31.70 -33.20 12.05
N ALA A 104 -31.80 -34.13 11.10
CA ALA A 104 -31.06 -34.07 9.83
C ALA A 104 -31.47 -32.84 8.99
N TRP A 105 -32.76 -32.50 8.94
CA TRP A 105 -33.26 -31.28 8.30
C TRP A 105 -32.78 -30.01 9.02
N ILE A 106 -32.75 -30.00 10.35
CA ILE A 106 -32.18 -28.90 11.13
C ILE A 106 -30.68 -28.76 10.84
N CYS A 107 -29.91 -29.85 10.75
CA CYS A 107 -28.50 -29.81 10.36
C CYS A 107 -28.27 -29.38 8.91
N LEU A 108 -29.18 -29.70 7.98
CA LEU A 108 -29.15 -29.23 6.59
C LEU A 108 -29.49 -27.73 6.47
N LEU A 109 -30.43 -27.24 7.29
CA LEU A 109 -30.77 -25.80 7.40
C LEU A 109 -29.72 -25.02 8.22
N ALA A 110 -28.98 -25.70 9.10
CA ALA A 110 -27.85 -25.18 9.86
C ALA A 110 -26.48 -25.46 9.19
N LEU A 111 -26.47 -25.82 7.91
CA LEU A 111 -25.34 -25.46 7.06
C LEU A 111 -25.17 -23.94 7.19
N PRO A 112 -24.02 -23.43 7.67
CA PRO A 112 -23.81 -21.99 7.65
C PRO A 112 -23.85 -21.56 6.19
N ALA A 113 -24.89 -20.81 5.82
CA ALA A 113 -24.91 -20.09 4.56
C ALA A 113 -23.57 -19.35 4.50
N ARG A 114 -22.74 -19.66 3.50
CA ARG A 114 -21.38 -19.13 3.41
C ARG A 114 -21.50 -17.61 3.30
N ALA A 115 -21.40 -16.94 4.45
CA ALA A 115 -21.36 -15.51 4.55
C ALA A 115 -20.13 -15.08 3.76
N SER A 116 -20.37 -14.58 2.54
CA SER A 116 -19.30 -14.18 1.64
C SER A 116 -18.47 -13.16 2.39
N ALA A 117 -17.21 -13.51 2.70
CA ALA A 117 -16.38 -12.72 3.60
C ALA A 117 -16.29 -11.30 3.02
N GLN A 118 -16.87 -10.33 3.75
CA GLN A 118 -17.23 -9.03 3.17
C GLN A 118 -16.04 -8.42 2.45
N GLN A 119 -16.14 -8.31 1.12
CA GLN A 119 -15.10 -7.70 0.32
C GLN A 119 -15.06 -6.18 0.62
N TYR A 120 -13.86 -5.63 0.67
CA TYR A 120 -13.66 -4.19 0.82
C TYR A 120 -13.48 -3.53 -0.54
N ALA A 121 -14.30 -2.51 -0.81
CA ALA A 121 -14.10 -1.55 -1.89
C ALA A 121 -13.38 -0.35 -1.28
N ALA A 122 -12.07 -0.31 -1.47
CA ALA A 122 -11.16 0.57 -0.76
C ALA A 122 -10.47 1.57 -1.69
N ILE A 123 -9.92 2.65 -1.13
CA ILE A 123 -9.19 3.67 -1.87
C ILE A 123 -7.90 4.01 -1.13
N GLN A 124 -6.79 4.16 -1.86
CA GLN A 124 -5.56 4.76 -1.33
C GLN A 124 -5.78 6.25 -1.07
N ALA A 125 -5.55 6.70 0.17
CA ALA A 125 -5.55 8.10 0.55
C ALA A 125 -4.22 8.47 1.22
N HIS A 126 -3.81 9.74 1.07
CA HIS A 126 -2.50 10.21 1.54
C HIS A 126 -2.61 11.34 2.61
N PRO A 127 -3.49 11.23 3.64
CA PRO A 127 -3.71 12.31 4.59
C PRO A 127 -2.48 12.62 5.46
N LEU A 128 -1.58 11.65 5.65
CA LEU A 128 -0.40 11.80 6.50
C LEU A 128 0.83 12.38 5.77
N TRP A 129 0.77 12.56 4.44
CA TRP A 129 1.89 13.11 3.65
C TRP A 129 2.32 14.52 4.11
N GLY A 130 3.59 14.84 3.86
CA GLY A 130 4.18 16.14 4.19
C GLY A 130 3.53 17.30 3.43
N GLY A 131 2.98 18.27 4.16
CA GLY A 131 2.25 19.41 3.59
C GLY A 131 0.74 19.23 3.46
N VAL A 132 0.19 18.12 3.98
CA VAL A 132 -1.26 17.93 4.19
C VAL A 132 -1.61 18.29 5.64
N ASP A 133 -2.55 19.22 5.81
CA ASP A 133 -3.09 19.59 7.13
C ASP A 133 -4.33 18.74 7.50
N ASN A 134 -4.79 18.83 8.75
CA ASN A 134 -5.91 18.01 9.25
C ASN A 134 -7.23 18.29 8.50
N ALA A 135 -7.49 19.53 8.05
CA ALA A 135 -8.71 19.84 7.29
C ALA A 135 -8.63 19.25 5.87
N GLN A 136 -7.44 19.19 5.27
CA GLN A 136 -7.22 18.47 4.02
C GLN A 136 -7.31 16.95 4.20
N ALA A 137 -6.88 16.40 5.35
CA ALA A 137 -7.07 15.00 5.70
C ALA A 137 -8.56 14.64 5.85
N ASP A 138 -9.33 15.46 6.57
CA ASP A 138 -10.79 15.36 6.66
C ASP A 138 -11.43 15.38 5.28
N GLN A 139 -11.05 16.34 4.42
CA GLN A 139 -11.57 16.44 3.05
C GLN A 139 -11.27 15.17 2.21
N MET A 140 -10.14 14.50 2.43
CA MET A 140 -9.86 13.20 1.80
C MET A 140 -10.81 12.10 2.33
N LEU A 141 -11.01 12.02 3.65
CA LEU A 141 -11.90 11.02 4.26
C LEU A 141 -13.37 11.26 3.86
N ASP A 142 -13.83 12.51 3.80
CA ASP A 142 -15.14 12.89 3.26
C ASP A 142 -15.29 12.51 1.79
N THR A 143 -14.25 12.75 0.97
CA THR A 143 -14.27 12.38 -0.46
C THR A 143 -14.31 10.86 -0.65
N ALA A 144 -13.55 10.10 0.15
CA ALA A 144 -13.57 8.65 0.12
C ALA A 144 -14.93 8.08 0.56
N LYS A 145 -15.53 8.64 1.62
CA LYS A 145 -16.89 8.29 2.04
C LYS A 145 -17.94 8.63 1.01
N ALA A 146 -17.84 9.80 0.37
CA ALA A 146 -18.73 10.25 -0.70
C ALA A 146 -18.58 9.43 -2.00
N ALA A 147 -17.42 8.80 -2.23
CA ALA A 147 -17.22 7.80 -3.28
C ALA A 147 -17.85 6.44 -2.93
N GLY A 148 -18.32 6.24 -1.70
CA GLY A 148 -18.94 5.00 -1.24
C GLY A 148 -17.94 3.97 -0.68
N ALA A 149 -16.68 4.32 -0.48
CA ALA A 149 -15.69 3.39 0.06
C ALA A 149 -16.09 2.90 1.46
N ASN A 150 -15.82 1.62 1.73
CA ASN A 150 -15.98 1.03 3.07
C ASN A 150 -14.64 0.88 3.82
N MET A 151 -13.53 1.15 3.15
CA MET A 151 -12.18 1.15 3.72
C MET A 151 -11.29 2.18 3.00
N VAL A 152 -10.28 2.71 3.70
CA VAL A 152 -9.19 3.49 3.10
C VAL A 152 -7.84 2.87 3.47
N ARG A 153 -6.91 2.83 2.50
CA ARG A 153 -5.49 2.50 2.72
C ARG A 153 -4.71 3.78 2.91
N ILE A 154 -3.84 3.82 3.92
CA ILE A 154 -3.11 5.01 4.35
C ILE A 154 -1.66 4.65 4.67
N ASP A 155 -0.74 5.45 4.15
CA ASP A 155 0.71 5.32 4.40
C ASP A 155 1.03 5.81 5.83
N VAL A 156 1.59 4.93 6.67
CA VAL A 156 2.01 5.26 8.05
C VAL A 156 3.51 5.00 8.18
N GLY A 157 4.26 6.07 8.43
CA GLY A 157 5.70 6.04 8.38
C GLY A 157 6.35 5.78 9.74
N TRP A 158 7.06 4.65 9.90
CA TRP A 158 7.85 4.35 11.11
C TRP A 158 8.98 5.37 11.32
N GLN A 159 9.62 5.82 10.23
CA GLN A 159 10.58 6.94 10.19
C GLN A 159 10.05 8.27 10.75
N SER A 160 8.72 8.43 10.84
CA SER A 160 8.03 9.57 11.45
C SER A 160 7.41 9.24 12.81
N VAL A 161 7.09 7.98 13.11
CA VAL A 161 6.67 7.54 14.45
C VAL A 161 7.84 7.59 15.44
N GLU A 162 9.01 7.06 15.08
CA GLU A 162 10.19 6.98 15.95
C GLU A 162 11.38 7.78 15.38
N GLN A 163 11.15 9.02 14.96
CA GLN A 163 12.13 9.80 14.19
C GLN A 163 13.46 10.00 14.96
N ASN A 164 13.38 10.25 16.28
CA ASN A 164 14.53 10.66 17.10
C ASN A 164 15.18 9.52 17.92
N GLY A 165 14.62 8.30 17.94
CA GLY A 165 15.23 7.14 18.61
C GLY A 165 14.25 6.00 18.90
N LYS A 166 14.76 4.82 19.26
CA LYS A 166 13.95 3.66 19.64
C LYS A 166 13.13 3.95 20.91
N GLY A 167 11.83 3.71 20.86
CA GLY A 167 10.86 4.05 21.90
C GLY A 167 10.57 5.56 22.05
N VAL A 168 11.17 6.42 21.23
CA VAL A 168 10.99 7.87 21.25
C VAL A 168 9.92 8.24 20.24
N HIS A 169 8.66 8.09 20.66
CA HIS A 169 7.51 8.30 19.80
C HIS A 169 7.19 9.79 19.60
N GLU A 170 7.09 10.22 18.34
CA GLU A 170 6.88 11.61 17.95
C GLU A 170 5.41 12.04 18.10
N SER A 171 5.09 12.83 19.14
CA SER A 171 3.70 13.25 19.41
C SER A 171 3.07 13.98 18.21
N TRP A 172 3.78 14.91 17.58
CA TRP A 172 3.28 15.68 16.43
C TRP A 172 2.86 14.80 15.23
N TYR A 173 3.41 13.58 15.12
CA TYR A 173 3.00 12.62 14.10
C TYR A 173 1.86 11.75 14.59
N LEU A 174 1.93 11.24 15.84
CA LEU A 174 0.85 10.48 16.45
C LEU A 174 -0.46 11.28 16.53
N ASP A 175 -0.43 12.56 16.90
CA ASP A 175 -1.59 13.45 16.93
C ASP A 175 -2.27 13.56 15.55
N ARG A 176 -1.52 13.42 14.45
CA ARG A 176 -2.05 13.37 13.08
C ARG A 176 -2.59 11.99 12.70
N VAL A 177 -1.96 10.91 13.17
CA VAL A 177 -2.49 9.55 12.97
C VAL A 177 -3.80 9.40 13.76
N ASP A 178 -3.85 9.85 15.01
CA ASP A 178 -5.04 9.87 15.87
C ASP A 178 -6.19 10.63 15.20
N HIS A 179 -5.96 11.86 14.72
CA HIS A 179 -6.97 12.63 13.96
C HIS A 179 -7.51 11.87 12.75
N VAL A 180 -6.63 11.17 12.02
CA VAL A 180 -7.02 10.35 10.86
C VAL A 180 -7.81 9.11 11.27
N VAL A 181 -7.52 8.48 12.41
CA VAL A 181 -8.28 7.34 12.94
C VAL A 181 -9.66 7.78 13.41
N ASP A 182 -9.73 8.80 14.28
CA ASP A 182 -10.96 9.39 14.78
C ASP A 182 -11.86 9.87 13.63
N GLY A 183 -11.26 10.57 12.65
CA GLY A 183 -11.95 11.06 11.46
C GLY A 183 -12.44 9.96 10.52
N ALA A 184 -11.79 8.79 10.48
CA ALA A 184 -12.24 7.64 9.68
C ALA A 184 -13.39 6.90 10.37
N GLU A 185 -13.31 6.70 11.68
CA GLU A 185 -14.38 6.08 12.48
C GLU A 185 -15.65 6.90 12.48
N ALA A 186 -15.55 8.22 12.66
CA ALA A 186 -16.69 9.15 12.58
C ALA A 186 -17.43 9.08 11.22
N ARG A 187 -16.75 8.60 10.17
CA ARG A 187 -17.29 8.39 8.82
C ARG A 187 -17.63 6.93 8.55
N GLY A 188 -17.41 6.01 9.50
CA GLY A 188 -17.61 4.57 9.32
C GLY A 188 -16.75 3.98 8.19
N LEU A 189 -15.51 4.47 8.05
CA LEU A 189 -14.49 3.91 7.16
C LEU A 189 -13.59 2.97 7.96
N LYS A 190 -13.32 1.77 7.44
CA LYS A 190 -12.27 0.91 8.00
C LYS A 190 -10.88 1.34 7.50
N LEU A 191 -9.85 1.06 8.29
CA LEU A 191 -8.48 1.47 8.01
C LEU A 191 -7.62 0.26 7.66
N LEU A 192 -6.86 0.40 6.58
CA LEU A 192 -5.68 -0.41 6.27
C LEU A 192 -4.46 0.50 6.39
N PHE A 193 -3.56 0.21 7.33
CA PHE A 193 -2.34 1.00 7.52
C PHE A 193 -1.13 0.27 6.94
N THR A 194 -0.45 0.91 6.00
CA THR A 194 0.80 0.41 5.40
C THR A 194 1.96 0.96 6.22
N PHE A 195 2.58 0.11 7.05
CA PHE A 195 3.61 0.52 7.99
C PHE A 195 5.00 0.32 7.39
N ALA A 196 5.63 1.41 6.97
CA ALA A 196 6.85 1.40 6.14
C ALA A 196 7.82 2.55 6.50
N GLU A 197 8.92 2.64 5.75
CA GLU A 197 10.01 3.63 5.88
C GLU A 197 10.77 3.57 7.22
N THR A 198 12.08 3.27 7.17
CA THR A 198 12.91 3.03 8.37
C THR A 198 13.47 4.35 8.95
N PRO A 199 13.37 4.62 10.27
CA PRO A 199 14.02 5.78 10.88
C PRO A 199 15.54 5.70 10.74
N CYS A 200 16.18 6.86 10.60
CA CYS A 200 17.61 6.91 10.28
C CYS A 200 18.50 6.21 11.32
N TRP A 201 18.13 6.17 12.61
CA TRP A 201 18.91 5.42 13.60
C TRP A 201 18.93 3.91 13.28
N ALA A 202 17.78 3.30 13.00
CA ALA A 202 17.62 1.88 12.68
C ALA A 202 18.11 1.50 11.26
N SER A 203 18.12 2.46 10.33
CA SER A 203 18.39 2.20 8.90
C SER A 203 19.77 1.59 8.63
N SER A 204 19.80 0.57 7.77
CA SER A 204 21.02 -0.06 7.22
C SER A 204 21.71 0.75 6.11
N ALA A 205 21.23 1.95 5.81
CA ALA A 205 21.88 2.84 4.84
C ALA A 205 23.35 3.11 5.20
N PRO A 206 24.28 3.16 4.23
CA PRO A 206 25.68 3.49 4.50
C PRO A 206 25.83 4.85 5.19
N ASP A 207 26.81 5.00 6.09
CA ASP A 207 27.03 6.24 6.87
C ASP A 207 27.20 7.49 5.99
N SER A 208 27.74 7.33 4.78
CA SER A 208 27.85 8.41 3.79
C SER A 208 26.50 8.97 3.30
N LEU A 209 25.40 8.24 3.52
CA LEU A 209 24.01 8.69 3.33
C LEU A 209 23.36 9.08 4.66
N LYS A 210 23.52 8.28 5.73
CA LYS A 210 22.98 8.61 7.07
C LYS A 210 23.49 9.97 7.55
N GLN A 211 24.81 10.18 7.51
CA GLN A 211 25.51 11.40 7.93
C GLN A 211 25.10 11.81 9.35
N ASP A 212 25.23 10.87 10.29
CA ASP A 212 24.82 11.01 11.71
C ASP A 212 23.37 11.51 11.87
N CYS A 213 22.50 11.11 10.94
CA CYS A 213 21.11 11.54 10.80
C CYS A 213 20.92 13.06 10.69
N GLN A 214 21.94 13.79 10.21
CA GLN A 214 21.90 15.24 10.10
C GLN A 214 21.02 15.72 8.93
N GLY A 215 20.17 16.70 9.24
CA GLY A 215 19.26 17.34 8.30
C GLY A 215 18.26 16.35 7.69
N ARG A 216 17.81 16.65 6.47
CA ARG A 216 16.86 15.80 5.73
C ARG A 216 17.58 14.56 5.19
N TRP A 217 17.63 13.48 5.97
CA TRP A 217 18.14 12.18 5.50
C TRP A 217 17.18 11.50 4.52
N TRP A 218 15.89 11.85 4.55
CA TRP A 218 14.90 11.41 3.57
C TRP A 218 15.10 12.04 2.18
N ASP A 219 15.72 13.23 2.09
CA ASP A 219 16.21 13.80 0.81
C ASP A 219 17.41 12.98 0.22
N ARG A 220 17.78 11.86 0.86
CA ARG A 220 18.90 10.96 0.53
C ARG A 220 18.50 9.47 0.54
N ASP A 221 17.20 9.19 0.53
CA ASP A 221 16.58 7.85 0.44
C ASP A 221 16.96 6.88 1.59
N VAL A 222 17.44 7.40 2.73
CA VAL A 222 17.95 6.61 3.88
C VAL A 222 16.89 5.69 4.49
N GLN A 223 15.62 6.07 4.41
CA GLN A 223 14.48 5.35 4.97
C GLN A 223 13.96 4.23 4.08
N ASN A 224 14.41 4.19 2.83
CA ASN A 224 14.04 3.14 1.88
C ASN A 224 14.97 1.91 2.01
N TYR A 225 15.89 1.92 2.99
CA TYR A 225 16.70 0.77 3.38
C TYR A 225 16.01 -0.01 4.51
N PRO A 226 16.20 -1.34 4.61
CA PRO A 226 15.71 -2.11 5.75
C PRO A 226 16.35 -1.65 7.07
N PRO A 227 15.73 -1.95 8.23
CA PRO A 227 16.39 -1.83 9.51
C PRO A 227 17.57 -2.81 9.63
N VAL A 228 18.59 -2.43 10.39
CA VAL A 228 19.71 -3.33 10.76
C VAL A 228 19.21 -4.48 11.64
N HIS A 229 18.14 -4.27 12.41
CA HIS A 229 17.51 -5.28 13.25
C HIS A 229 16.00 -5.35 12.99
N ALA A 230 15.51 -6.50 12.51
CA ALA A 230 14.10 -6.77 12.28
C ALA A 230 13.22 -6.57 13.54
N SER A 231 13.80 -6.77 14.72
CA SER A 231 13.16 -6.50 16.02
C SER A 231 12.76 -5.05 16.22
N ASP A 232 13.50 -4.08 15.66
CA ASP A 232 13.21 -2.66 15.86
C ASP A 232 11.92 -2.24 15.14
N TYR A 233 11.72 -2.76 13.92
CA TYR A 233 10.45 -2.62 13.19
C TYR A 233 9.31 -3.35 13.93
N ALA A 234 9.58 -4.54 14.48
CA ALA A 234 8.59 -5.34 15.18
C ALA A 234 8.11 -4.67 16.49
N ASP A 235 9.01 -4.08 17.26
CA ASP A 235 8.68 -3.32 18.48
C ASP A 235 7.80 -2.10 18.16
N ALA A 236 8.14 -1.37 17.09
CA ALA A 236 7.40 -0.19 16.64
C ALA A 236 6.01 -0.54 16.06
N LEU A 237 5.92 -1.60 15.26
CA LEU A 237 4.62 -2.10 14.78
C LEU A 237 3.76 -2.54 15.97
N ALA A 238 4.35 -3.26 16.94
CA ALA A 238 3.63 -3.68 18.14
C ALA A 238 3.18 -2.49 19.01
N PHE A 239 3.91 -1.38 19.03
CA PHE A 239 3.44 -0.13 19.65
C PHE A 239 2.23 0.44 18.91
N MET A 240 2.27 0.54 17.59
CA MET A 240 1.17 1.06 16.79
C MET A 240 -0.09 0.17 16.88
N VAL A 241 0.10 -1.16 16.86
CA VAL A 241 -0.98 -2.14 17.10
C VAL A 241 -1.58 -1.96 18.50
N ARG A 242 -0.77 -1.82 19.56
CA ARG A 242 -1.28 -1.53 20.92
C ARG A 242 -2.03 -0.19 21.00
N ARG A 243 -1.61 0.82 20.23
CA ARG A 243 -2.23 2.16 20.27
C ARG A 243 -3.62 2.19 19.64
N TYR A 244 -3.84 1.43 18.55
CA TYR A 244 -5.07 1.53 17.77
C TYR A 244 -5.94 0.26 17.75
N GLY A 245 -5.43 -0.92 18.08
CA GLY A 245 -6.23 -2.14 18.23
C GLY A 245 -7.21 -2.41 17.08
N ASP A 246 -8.48 -2.61 17.40
CA ASP A 246 -9.59 -2.92 16.48
C ASP A 246 -10.09 -1.72 15.64
N ARG A 247 -9.61 -0.51 15.96
CA ARG A 247 -9.82 0.71 15.16
C ARG A 247 -9.17 0.59 13.78
N VAL A 248 -8.06 -0.15 13.69
CA VAL A 248 -7.36 -0.48 12.44
C VAL A 248 -7.70 -1.91 12.01
N ALA A 249 -8.30 -2.08 10.83
CA ALA A 249 -8.82 -3.37 10.38
C ALA A 249 -7.74 -4.30 9.80
N ALA A 250 -6.61 -3.75 9.34
CA ALA A 250 -5.43 -4.50 8.94
C ALA A 250 -4.16 -3.62 8.90
N TRP A 251 -3.00 -4.26 9.07
CA TRP A 251 -1.68 -3.65 8.97
C TRP A 251 -0.89 -4.35 7.86
N GLU A 252 -0.40 -3.60 6.88
CA GLU A 252 0.43 -4.09 5.79
C GLU A 252 1.92 -3.85 6.13
N VAL A 253 2.71 -4.92 6.08
CA VAL A 253 4.13 -4.90 6.43
C VAL A 253 4.94 -4.43 5.23
N TRP A 254 5.48 -3.21 5.32
CA TRP A 254 6.20 -2.49 4.27
C TRP A 254 5.34 -2.13 3.04
N ASN A 255 5.98 -1.52 2.03
CA ASN A 255 5.40 -1.22 0.72
C ASN A 255 6.39 -1.61 -0.39
N GLU A 256 6.00 -2.47 -1.33
CA GLU A 256 6.80 -2.89 -2.49
C GLU A 256 8.24 -3.37 -2.17
N PRO A 257 8.45 -4.35 -1.26
CA PRO A 257 9.79 -4.79 -0.86
C PRO A 257 10.58 -5.47 -1.99
N ASN A 258 9.91 -5.89 -3.08
CA ASN A 258 10.55 -6.39 -4.30
C ASN A 258 11.07 -5.27 -5.23
N GLN A 259 10.92 -3.99 -4.88
CA GLN A 259 11.46 -2.86 -5.64
C GLN A 259 12.64 -2.18 -4.91
N ASP A 260 13.80 -2.11 -5.58
CA ASP A 260 15.05 -1.50 -5.07
C ASP A 260 14.90 -0.04 -4.61
N ASN A 261 13.92 0.69 -5.15
CA ASN A 261 13.64 2.08 -4.75
C ASN A 261 12.88 2.19 -3.43
N PHE A 262 12.22 1.11 -2.96
CA PHE A 262 11.43 1.07 -1.73
C PHE A 262 12.06 0.20 -0.64
N PHE A 263 12.91 -0.77 -0.99
CA PHE A 263 13.60 -1.65 -0.04
C PHE A 263 15.02 -1.96 -0.53
N HIS A 264 15.90 -0.97 -0.44
CA HIS A 264 17.26 -0.99 -0.99
C HIS A 264 18.19 -1.87 -0.15
N THR A 265 18.44 -3.09 -0.62
CA THR A 265 19.37 -4.05 -0.01
C THR A 265 19.86 -5.05 -1.05
N SER A 266 21.01 -5.69 -0.80
CA SER A 266 21.55 -6.76 -1.65
C SER A 266 20.77 -8.08 -1.55
N ASP A 267 19.93 -8.24 -0.53
CA ASP A 267 19.02 -9.38 -0.38
C ASP A 267 17.65 -8.88 0.07
N GLN A 268 16.77 -8.63 -0.90
CA GLN A 268 15.41 -8.14 -0.64
C GLN A 268 14.51 -9.25 -0.06
N VAL A 269 14.75 -10.52 -0.40
CA VAL A 269 13.92 -11.65 0.03
C VAL A 269 14.20 -11.97 1.50
N GLY A 270 15.48 -12.15 1.87
CA GLY A 270 15.89 -12.48 3.23
C GLY A 270 15.50 -11.41 4.24
N HIS A 271 15.90 -10.15 4.00
CA HIS A 271 15.60 -9.07 4.94
C HIS A 271 14.09 -8.80 5.08
N TYR A 272 13.29 -8.95 4.00
CA TYR A 272 11.83 -8.80 4.12
C TYR A 272 11.19 -9.98 4.84
N ALA A 273 11.61 -11.21 4.55
CA ALA A 273 11.13 -12.40 5.25
C ALA A 273 11.44 -12.32 6.76
N ASP A 274 12.66 -11.92 7.13
CA ASP A 274 13.07 -11.78 8.54
C ASP A 274 12.34 -10.63 9.25
N MET A 275 12.09 -9.50 8.55
CA MET A 275 11.25 -8.42 9.06
C MET A 275 9.81 -8.88 9.30
N LEU A 276 9.20 -9.63 8.38
CA LEU A 276 7.84 -10.17 8.53
C LEU A 276 7.75 -11.22 9.66
N LYS A 277 8.73 -12.14 9.76
CA LYS A 277 8.85 -13.14 10.83
C LYS A 277 9.05 -12.52 12.22
N ALA A 278 9.67 -11.34 12.32
CA ALA A 278 9.75 -10.59 13.58
C ALA A 278 8.46 -9.81 13.87
N ALA A 279 7.91 -9.13 12.86
CA ALA A 279 6.76 -8.24 12.99
C ALA A 279 5.47 -8.97 13.42
N TYR A 280 5.19 -10.13 12.82
CA TYR A 280 3.95 -10.86 13.08
C TYR A 280 3.76 -11.30 14.54
N PRO A 281 4.69 -12.04 15.20
CA PRO A 281 4.51 -12.43 16.59
C PRO A 281 4.48 -11.24 17.55
N ALA A 282 5.24 -10.17 17.28
CA ALA A 282 5.21 -8.95 18.08
C ALA A 282 3.85 -8.23 17.99
N ALA A 283 3.27 -8.15 16.79
CA ALA A 283 1.93 -7.62 16.58
C ALA A 283 0.84 -8.51 17.22
N LYS A 284 0.96 -9.84 17.14
CA LYS A 284 0.01 -10.76 17.80
C LYS A 284 0.12 -10.76 19.33
N ALA A 285 1.29 -10.41 19.89
CA ALA A 285 1.45 -10.15 21.31
C ALA A 285 0.91 -8.77 21.74
N ALA A 286 0.77 -7.82 20.80
CA ALA A 286 0.13 -6.52 21.01
C ALA A 286 -1.41 -6.60 20.96
N ASP A 287 -1.96 -7.28 19.95
CA ASP A 287 -3.36 -7.69 19.84
C ASP A 287 -3.46 -9.01 19.03
N PRO A 288 -3.93 -10.12 19.62
CA PRO A 288 -4.11 -11.39 18.90
C PRO A 288 -5.06 -11.31 17.70
N ASN A 289 -6.02 -10.37 17.73
CA ASN A 289 -7.08 -10.24 16.72
C ASN A 289 -6.66 -9.42 15.50
N THR A 290 -5.59 -8.63 15.61
CA THR A 290 -5.15 -7.73 14.56
C THR A 290 -4.81 -8.50 13.27
N THR A 291 -5.18 -7.98 12.10
CA THR A 291 -4.89 -8.63 10.81
C THR A 291 -3.57 -8.12 10.25
N ILE A 292 -2.58 -8.98 10.09
CA ILE A 292 -1.28 -8.62 9.48
C ILE A 292 -1.21 -9.09 8.03
N LEU A 293 -0.85 -8.20 7.10
CA LEU A 293 -0.65 -8.54 5.69
C LEU A 293 0.85 -8.62 5.37
N GLY A 294 1.27 -9.77 4.85
CA GLY A 294 2.60 -9.98 4.29
C GLY A 294 2.63 -9.78 2.77
N GLY A 295 3.84 -9.71 2.20
CA GLY A 295 4.05 -9.53 0.77
C GLY A 295 4.19 -8.05 0.41
N SER A 296 3.07 -7.33 0.31
CA SER A 296 2.98 -5.96 -0.23
C SER A 296 3.70 -5.79 -1.58
N LEU A 297 3.65 -6.81 -2.44
CA LEU A 297 4.54 -6.89 -3.60
C LEU A 297 4.07 -5.98 -4.74
N SER A 298 5.01 -5.28 -5.36
CA SER A 298 4.82 -4.62 -6.65
C SER A 298 4.51 -5.67 -7.71
N ASP A 299 3.50 -5.43 -8.55
CA ASP A 299 2.94 -6.38 -9.52
C ASP A 299 2.34 -7.64 -8.89
N SER A 300 1.86 -8.57 -9.72
CA SER A 300 1.57 -9.93 -9.27
C SER A 300 2.86 -10.78 -9.24
N ASP A 301 3.81 -10.43 -8.38
CA ASP A 301 5.13 -11.08 -8.31
C ASP A 301 5.09 -12.43 -7.59
N TYR A 302 4.46 -13.41 -8.24
CA TYR A 302 4.37 -14.80 -7.79
C TYR A 302 5.76 -15.47 -7.64
N GLN A 303 6.79 -14.93 -8.31
CA GLN A 303 8.16 -15.45 -8.26
C GLN A 303 8.89 -14.96 -7.00
N PHE A 304 8.67 -13.71 -6.57
CA PHE A 304 9.13 -13.23 -5.27
C PHE A 304 8.28 -13.82 -4.12
N THR A 305 6.99 -14.07 -4.37
CA THR A 305 6.11 -14.82 -3.44
C THR A 305 6.68 -16.21 -3.14
N GLU A 306 7.03 -16.98 -4.17
CA GLU A 306 7.67 -18.31 -4.04
C GLU A 306 8.96 -18.24 -3.21
N GLN A 307 9.84 -17.28 -3.49
CA GLN A 307 11.09 -17.09 -2.75
C GLN A 307 10.83 -16.75 -1.27
N LEU A 308 9.80 -15.96 -0.95
CA LEU A 308 9.44 -15.68 0.45
C LEU A 308 8.93 -16.93 1.18
N TYR A 309 8.13 -17.79 0.52
CA TYR A 309 7.74 -19.09 1.09
C TYR A 309 8.96 -19.98 1.35
N GLN A 310 9.93 -20.02 0.44
CA GLN A 310 11.21 -20.72 0.62
C GLN A 310 12.03 -20.15 1.79
N HIS A 311 11.92 -18.85 2.09
CA HIS A 311 12.51 -18.18 3.26
C HIS A 311 11.66 -18.29 4.55
N GLY A 312 10.60 -19.10 4.54
CA GLY A 312 9.86 -19.53 5.72
C GLY A 312 8.80 -18.53 6.23
N VAL A 313 8.26 -17.65 5.38
CA VAL A 313 7.22 -16.68 5.83
C VAL A 313 5.88 -17.31 6.21
N LYS A 314 5.60 -18.56 5.79
CA LYS A 314 4.32 -19.23 6.06
C LYS A 314 3.95 -19.18 7.55
N GLY A 315 2.71 -18.80 7.85
CA GLY A 315 2.21 -18.65 9.21
C GLY A 315 2.57 -17.31 9.90
N ASN A 316 3.32 -16.43 9.24
CA ASN A 316 3.68 -15.09 9.75
C ASN A 316 2.85 -13.97 9.10
N PHE A 317 1.62 -14.27 8.69
CA PHE A 317 0.64 -13.30 8.15
C PHE A 317 -0.80 -13.87 8.21
N ASP A 318 -1.78 -12.97 8.08
CA ASP A 318 -3.22 -13.23 8.02
C ASP A 318 -3.84 -12.98 6.64
N GLY A 319 -3.12 -12.28 5.77
CA GLY A 319 -3.43 -12.14 4.36
C GLY A 319 -2.17 -11.82 3.56
N TRP A 320 -2.27 -11.95 2.24
CA TRP A 320 -1.15 -11.68 1.34
C TRP A 320 -1.48 -10.51 0.42
N ALA A 321 -0.60 -9.51 0.38
CA ALA A 321 -0.81 -8.23 -0.29
C ALA A 321 0.02 -8.12 -1.59
N ILE A 322 -0.61 -7.65 -2.67
CA ILE A 322 0.00 -7.45 -3.99
C ILE A 322 -0.60 -6.24 -4.71
N HIS A 323 0.18 -5.64 -5.62
CA HIS A 323 -0.18 -4.47 -6.41
C HIS A 323 -0.32 -4.81 -7.91
N PRO A 324 -1.41 -5.46 -8.39
CA PRO A 324 -1.50 -6.06 -9.72
C PRO A 324 -1.72 -5.05 -10.88
N TYR A 325 -0.87 -4.04 -11.00
CA TYR A 325 -0.86 -3.11 -12.14
C TYR A 325 -0.63 -3.87 -13.48
N SER A 326 -1.34 -3.44 -14.55
CA SER A 326 -1.30 -4.09 -15.87
C SER A 326 -0.96 -3.14 -17.02
N ASP A 327 -0.05 -2.19 -16.77
CA ASP A 327 0.32 -1.11 -17.71
C ASP A 327 -0.92 -0.28 -18.14
N ASP A 328 -0.99 0.11 -19.42
CA ASP A 328 -2.17 0.71 -20.06
C ASP A 328 -3.16 -0.31 -20.62
N ARG A 329 -3.00 -1.61 -20.31
CA ARG A 329 -3.93 -2.67 -20.73
C ARG A 329 -5.11 -2.78 -19.77
N SER A 330 -6.25 -3.22 -20.31
CA SER A 330 -7.44 -3.63 -19.55
C SER A 330 -7.08 -4.65 -18.46
N PRO A 331 -7.74 -4.64 -17.29
CA PRO A 331 -7.54 -5.68 -16.28
C PRO A 331 -7.89 -7.09 -16.78
N LEU A 332 -8.74 -7.20 -17.81
CA LEU A 332 -9.11 -8.47 -18.45
C LEU A 332 -8.13 -8.90 -19.57
N ASP A 333 -7.07 -8.13 -19.81
CA ASP A 333 -6.03 -8.48 -20.77
C ASP A 333 -5.07 -9.52 -20.17
N PRO A 334 -4.88 -10.71 -20.81
CA PRO A 334 -3.98 -11.74 -20.33
C PRO A 334 -2.49 -11.33 -20.37
N GLY A 335 -2.15 -10.25 -21.07
CA GLY A 335 -0.84 -9.62 -21.10
C GLY A 335 0.29 -10.46 -21.68
N PRO A 336 1.51 -9.89 -21.78
CA PRO A 336 2.70 -10.61 -22.25
C PRO A 336 3.22 -11.65 -21.23
N GLY A 337 2.77 -11.62 -19.98
CA GLY A 337 3.17 -12.57 -18.93
C GLY A 337 2.38 -12.37 -17.63
N ARG A 338 2.27 -13.43 -16.81
CA ARG A 338 1.35 -13.48 -15.65
C ARG A 338 1.57 -12.33 -14.66
N ARG A 339 2.82 -12.00 -14.32
CA ARG A 339 3.17 -10.91 -13.37
C ARG A 339 2.51 -9.56 -13.71
N TRP A 340 2.42 -9.23 -15.00
CA TRP A 340 2.01 -7.92 -15.52
C TRP A 340 0.57 -7.94 -16.08
N SER A 341 -0.25 -8.90 -15.66
CA SER A 341 -1.66 -9.05 -16.04
C SER A 341 -2.50 -9.19 -14.79
N PHE A 342 -3.52 -8.34 -14.63
CA PHE A 342 -4.41 -8.39 -13.48
C PHE A 342 -5.16 -9.74 -13.44
N VAL A 343 -5.83 -10.12 -14.54
CA VAL A 343 -6.62 -11.37 -14.61
C VAL A 343 -5.79 -12.67 -14.53
N ARG A 344 -4.50 -12.68 -14.90
CA ARG A 344 -3.64 -13.88 -14.82
C ARG A 344 -2.61 -13.86 -13.70
N GLY A 345 -2.30 -12.70 -13.15
CA GLY A 345 -1.31 -12.53 -12.09
C GLY A 345 -1.87 -12.82 -10.71
N VAL A 346 -3.07 -12.30 -10.40
CA VAL A 346 -3.73 -12.55 -9.12
C VAL A 346 -3.97 -14.06 -8.88
N PRO A 347 -4.45 -14.84 -9.86
CA PRO A 347 -4.46 -16.30 -9.75
C PRO A 347 -3.05 -16.92 -9.63
N ALA A 348 -2.04 -16.44 -10.36
CA ALA A 348 -0.70 -17.01 -10.29
C ALA A 348 -0.02 -16.85 -8.91
N VAL A 349 -0.31 -15.77 -8.19
CA VAL A 349 0.11 -15.60 -6.79
C VAL A 349 -0.67 -16.57 -5.89
N ARG A 350 -1.98 -16.73 -6.12
CA ARG A 350 -2.82 -17.69 -5.38
C ARG A 350 -2.36 -19.14 -5.57
N ASP A 351 -2.01 -19.53 -6.79
CA ASP A 351 -1.48 -20.85 -7.13
C ASP A 351 -0.25 -21.19 -6.27
N VAL A 352 0.67 -20.23 -6.12
CA VAL A 352 1.90 -20.37 -5.31
C VAL A 352 1.56 -20.56 -3.83
N MET A 353 0.70 -19.72 -3.25
CA MET A 353 0.25 -19.88 -1.85
C MET A 353 -0.33 -21.29 -1.61
N LEU A 354 -1.20 -21.73 -2.52
CA LEU A 354 -1.84 -23.05 -2.44
C LEU A 354 -0.84 -24.21 -2.60
N SER A 355 0.21 -24.08 -3.43
CA SER A 355 1.27 -25.10 -3.51
C SER A 355 2.12 -25.22 -2.25
N HIS A 356 2.25 -24.14 -1.46
CA HIS A 356 2.81 -24.19 -0.11
C HIS A 356 1.78 -24.59 0.97
N GLY A 357 0.56 -24.95 0.56
CA GLY A 357 -0.54 -25.33 1.46
C GLY A 357 -1.02 -24.18 2.35
N ASP A 358 -1.00 -22.95 1.84
CA ASP A 358 -1.50 -21.74 2.51
C ASP A 358 -2.71 -21.20 1.75
N ASP A 359 -3.84 -21.05 2.43
CA ASP A 359 -5.10 -20.61 1.84
C ASP A 359 -5.54 -19.20 2.29
N LYS A 360 -4.69 -18.45 3.02
CA LYS A 360 -4.97 -17.10 3.53
C LYS A 360 -5.43 -16.13 2.42
N PRO A 361 -6.33 -15.18 2.70
CA PRO A 361 -6.91 -14.31 1.67
C PRO A 361 -5.89 -13.37 1.01
N LEU A 362 -6.07 -13.13 -0.29
CA LEU A 362 -5.37 -12.07 -1.02
C LEU A 362 -6.01 -10.70 -0.78
N TRP A 363 -5.17 -9.67 -0.76
CA TRP A 363 -5.55 -8.26 -0.70
C TRP A 363 -4.86 -7.56 -1.87
N LEU A 364 -5.64 -6.90 -2.73
CA LEU A 364 -5.08 -6.12 -3.85
C LEU A 364 -4.90 -4.69 -3.33
N THR A 365 -3.76 -4.46 -2.66
CA THR A 365 -3.52 -3.27 -1.84
C THR A 365 -3.20 -2.01 -2.63
N GLU A 366 -2.85 -2.15 -3.92
CA GLU A 366 -2.98 -1.09 -4.92
C GLU A 366 -3.33 -1.65 -6.29
N PHE A 367 -4.24 -1.01 -7.01
CA PHE A 367 -4.29 -1.09 -8.47
C PHE A 367 -4.97 0.15 -9.05
N GLY A 368 -4.68 0.47 -10.31
CA GLY A 368 -5.37 1.55 -11.01
C GLY A 368 -4.75 1.86 -12.36
N TRP A 369 -5.33 2.85 -13.03
CA TRP A 369 -4.83 3.40 -14.28
C TRP A 369 -4.79 4.92 -14.19
N SER A 370 -3.80 5.53 -14.83
CA SER A 370 -3.62 6.99 -14.87
C SER A 370 -4.28 7.57 -16.12
N ASP A 371 -5.00 8.69 -15.99
CA ASP A 371 -5.64 9.37 -17.13
C ASP A 371 -4.78 10.48 -17.77
N CYS A 372 -3.46 10.39 -17.60
CA CYS A 372 -2.51 11.33 -18.19
C CYS A 372 -2.41 11.21 -19.74
N THR A 373 -1.71 12.15 -20.36
CA THR A 373 -1.58 12.24 -21.84
C THR A 373 -0.42 11.44 -22.45
N VAL A 374 0.34 10.70 -21.64
CA VAL A 374 1.51 9.94 -22.13
C VAL A 374 1.07 8.69 -22.88
N ARG A 375 1.46 8.58 -24.16
CA ARG A 375 1.31 7.38 -25.00
C ARG A 375 2.63 7.15 -25.76
N GLY A 376 3.07 5.90 -25.88
CA GLY A 376 4.33 5.55 -26.53
C GLY A 376 4.63 4.04 -26.53
N PRO A 377 5.84 3.63 -26.96
CA PRO A 377 6.22 2.23 -27.18
C PRO A 377 6.65 1.49 -25.89
N VAL A 378 6.32 2.01 -24.70
CA VAL A 378 6.72 1.44 -23.40
C VAL A 378 5.49 1.42 -22.50
N ALA A 379 4.76 0.29 -22.52
CA ALA A 379 3.42 0.15 -21.95
C ALA A 379 3.29 0.69 -20.50
N TRP A 380 4.21 0.33 -19.59
CA TRP A 380 4.18 0.81 -18.19
C TRP A 380 4.26 2.34 -17.99
N ARG A 381 4.63 3.09 -19.04
CA ARG A 381 4.66 4.56 -19.04
C ARG A 381 3.42 5.19 -19.64
N ASN A 382 2.64 4.41 -20.36
CA ASN A 382 1.43 4.89 -20.99
C ASN A 382 0.35 5.14 -19.94
N CYS A 383 -0.51 6.09 -20.27
CA CYS A 383 -1.75 6.39 -19.57
C CYS A 383 -2.93 6.04 -20.49
N VAL A 384 -4.13 6.01 -19.95
CA VAL A 384 -5.38 5.83 -20.68
C VAL A 384 -6.13 7.18 -20.77
N ASP A 385 -7.23 7.27 -21.50
CA ASP A 385 -8.15 8.40 -21.33
C ASP A 385 -9.05 8.21 -20.10
N SER A 386 -9.72 9.28 -19.66
CA SER A 386 -10.53 9.27 -18.43
C SER A 386 -11.81 8.42 -18.52
N SER A 387 -12.29 8.09 -19.72
CA SER A 387 -13.41 7.15 -19.90
C SER A 387 -12.93 5.70 -19.81
N THR A 388 -11.78 5.39 -20.42
CA THR A 388 -11.10 4.10 -20.26
C THR A 388 -10.66 3.86 -18.81
N GLN A 389 -10.21 4.90 -18.08
CA GLN A 389 -9.92 4.82 -16.65
C GLN A 389 -11.14 4.30 -15.85
N ALA A 390 -12.32 4.83 -16.15
CA ALA A 390 -13.58 4.48 -15.50
C ALA A 390 -14.12 3.10 -15.92
N ASP A 391 -13.94 2.70 -17.18
CA ASP A 391 -14.27 1.36 -17.69
C ASP A 391 -13.37 0.28 -17.06
N TYR A 392 -12.06 0.51 -17.01
CA TYR A 392 -11.10 -0.41 -16.42
C TYR A 392 -11.32 -0.55 -14.90
N LEU A 393 -11.70 0.52 -14.20
CA LEU A 393 -12.09 0.45 -12.79
C LEU A 393 -13.28 -0.51 -12.59
N ARG A 394 -14.37 -0.36 -13.36
CA ARG A 394 -15.53 -1.27 -13.27
C ARG A 394 -15.16 -2.71 -13.58
N LYS A 395 -14.35 -2.94 -14.63
CA LYS A 395 -13.88 -4.27 -15.02
C LYS A 395 -12.99 -4.92 -13.96
N ALA A 396 -12.11 -4.15 -13.31
CA ALA A 396 -11.24 -4.65 -12.24
C ALA A 396 -12.06 -5.06 -11.00
N PHE A 397 -12.99 -4.23 -10.55
CA PHE A 397 -13.85 -4.59 -9.41
C PHE A 397 -14.81 -5.74 -9.73
N HIS A 398 -15.40 -5.79 -10.94
CA HIS A 398 -16.19 -6.95 -11.36
C HIS A 398 -15.35 -8.24 -11.33
N GLN A 399 -14.09 -8.19 -11.80
CA GLN A 399 -13.19 -9.34 -11.76
C GLN A 399 -12.83 -9.75 -10.33
N ILE A 400 -12.56 -8.80 -9.42
CA ILE A 400 -12.32 -9.05 -7.98
C ILE A 400 -13.48 -9.81 -7.33
N ARG A 401 -14.72 -9.47 -7.68
CA ARG A 401 -15.93 -10.11 -7.14
C ARG A 401 -16.11 -11.56 -7.59
N SER A 402 -15.41 -11.99 -8.64
CA SER A 402 -15.35 -13.41 -9.04
C SER A 402 -14.30 -14.22 -8.26
N TRP A 403 -13.36 -13.57 -7.57
CA TRP A 403 -12.31 -14.19 -6.79
C TRP A 403 -12.69 -14.20 -5.30
N SER A 404 -13.37 -15.25 -4.85
CA SER A 404 -13.78 -15.45 -3.45
C SER A 404 -12.63 -15.50 -2.43
N TYR A 405 -11.39 -15.68 -2.90
CA TYR A 405 -10.17 -15.62 -2.09
C TYR A 405 -9.56 -14.21 -1.97
N VAL A 406 -10.12 -13.19 -2.65
CA VAL A 406 -9.70 -11.78 -2.51
C VAL A 406 -10.61 -11.09 -1.50
N LYS A 407 -10.04 -10.52 -0.44
CA LYS A 407 -10.76 -9.84 0.65
C LYS A 407 -10.87 -8.33 0.47
N ALA A 408 -9.96 -7.69 -0.27
CA ALA A 408 -10.00 -6.25 -0.54
C ALA A 408 -9.48 -5.91 -1.94
N GLY A 409 -10.08 -4.88 -2.53
CA GLY A 409 -9.55 -4.16 -3.69
C GLY A 409 -9.39 -2.69 -3.37
N VAL A 410 -8.14 -2.19 -3.37
CA VAL A 410 -7.80 -0.80 -3.11
C VAL A 410 -7.49 -0.10 -4.43
N TRP A 411 -8.31 0.90 -4.80
CA TRP A 411 -8.00 1.76 -5.94
C TRP A 411 -6.87 2.75 -5.58
N PHE A 412 -5.79 2.72 -6.36
CA PHE A 412 -4.78 3.78 -6.38
C PHE A 412 -5.17 4.84 -7.42
N ASN A 413 -5.51 6.07 -7.04
CA ASN A 413 -5.71 6.58 -5.68
C ASN A 413 -6.91 7.55 -5.60
N LEU A 414 -7.15 8.14 -4.43
CA LEU A 414 -8.28 9.04 -4.22
C LEU A 414 -8.20 10.31 -5.09
N ARG A 415 -7.03 10.96 -5.15
CA ARG A 415 -6.88 12.33 -5.64
C ARG A 415 -5.57 12.54 -6.40
N ASN A 416 -5.66 13.22 -7.54
CA ASN A 416 -4.51 13.64 -8.32
C ASN A 416 -3.53 14.47 -7.47
N THR A 417 -2.29 13.99 -7.33
CA THR A 417 -1.26 14.56 -6.45
C THR A 417 -0.59 15.81 -7.06
N GLY A 418 -0.60 15.91 -8.39
CA GLY A 418 -0.08 17.05 -9.15
C GLY A 418 -1.09 17.64 -10.13
N SER A 419 -0.59 18.51 -11.01
CA SER A 419 -1.37 19.20 -12.05
C SER A 419 -0.66 19.21 -13.41
N SER A 420 0.33 18.34 -13.59
CA SER A 420 0.98 18.07 -14.88
C SER A 420 0.20 16.94 -15.55
N ILE A 421 -0.30 17.18 -16.75
CA ILE A 421 -1.06 16.18 -17.55
C ILE A 421 -0.15 15.16 -18.23
N ASP A 422 1.17 15.30 -18.08
CA ASP A 422 2.23 14.44 -18.65
C ASP A 422 2.99 13.62 -17.59
N ASP A 423 2.64 13.76 -16.31
CA ASP A 423 3.11 12.86 -15.24
C ASP A 423 2.09 11.74 -14.97
N ARG A 424 2.51 10.49 -15.18
CA ARG A 424 1.70 9.30 -14.88
C ARG A 424 1.29 9.24 -13.41
N LEU A 425 2.19 9.57 -12.47
CA LEU A 425 1.92 9.42 -11.04
C LEU A 425 0.92 10.46 -10.52
N SER A 426 0.91 11.66 -11.10
CA SER A 426 -0.01 12.74 -10.74
C SER A 426 -1.50 12.48 -11.07
N ASN A 427 -1.84 11.51 -11.94
CA ASN A 427 -3.17 11.43 -12.57
C ASN A 427 -3.94 10.11 -12.30
N TYR A 428 -3.65 9.43 -11.19
CA TYR A 428 -4.36 8.23 -10.74
C TYR A 428 -5.68 8.48 -9.99
N GLY A 429 -5.98 9.74 -9.65
CA GLY A 429 -7.09 10.10 -8.76
C GLY A 429 -8.47 9.70 -9.28
N LEU A 430 -9.39 9.38 -8.36
CA LEU A 430 -10.83 9.45 -8.60
C LEU A 430 -11.31 10.91 -8.72
N VAL A 431 -10.64 11.84 -8.03
CA VAL A 431 -10.86 13.28 -8.16
C VAL A 431 -9.61 14.02 -8.65
N GLY A 432 -9.83 15.14 -9.34
CA GLY A 432 -8.79 16.12 -9.65
C GLY A 432 -8.19 16.76 -8.40
N ARG A 433 -7.09 17.51 -8.57
CA ARG A 433 -6.37 18.13 -7.44
C ARG A 433 -7.21 19.19 -6.70
N ASP A 434 -8.21 19.74 -7.38
CA ASP A 434 -9.26 20.65 -6.90
C ASP A 434 -10.50 19.93 -6.34
N TYR A 435 -10.47 18.60 -6.21
CA TYR A 435 -11.59 17.72 -5.87
C TYR A 435 -12.73 17.66 -6.92
N SER A 436 -12.49 18.10 -8.15
CA SER A 436 -13.40 17.83 -9.27
C SER A 436 -13.58 16.33 -9.51
N LYS A 437 -14.82 15.84 -9.59
CA LYS A 437 -15.10 14.40 -9.76
C LYS A 437 -14.81 13.96 -11.19
N LYS A 438 -13.85 13.06 -11.38
CA LYS A 438 -13.55 12.43 -12.68
C LYS A 438 -14.57 11.31 -12.97
N PRO A 439 -14.69 10.82 -14.23
CA PRO A 439 -15.54 9.67 -14.54
C PRO A 439 -15.26 8.43 -13.67
N ALA A 440 -14.00 8.24 -13.24
CA ALA A 440 -13.59 7.18 -12.33
C ALA A 440 -14.26 7.27 -10.94
N PHE A 441 -14.56 8.47 -10.41
CA PHE A 441 -15.27 8.62 -9.14
C PHE A 441 -16.63 7.91 -9.16
N PHE A 442 -17.40 8.13 -10.23
CA PHE A 442 -18.72 7.52 -10.38
C PHE A 442 -18.63 6.02 -10.65
N ALA A 443 -17.62 5.58 -11.42
CA ALA A 443 -17.32 4.16 -11.59
C ALA A 443 -16.98 3.46 -10.27
N PHE A 444 -16.23 4.11 -9.37
CA PHE A 444 -15.97 3.58 -8.03
C PHE A 444 -17.24 3.56 -7.18
N GLN A 445 -18.07 4.61 -7.28
CA GLN A 445 -19.37 4.67 -6.58
C GLN A 445 -20.36 3.59 -7.07
N ASP A 446 -20.25 3.13 -8.32
CA ASP A 446 -20.95 1.92 -8.79
C ASP A 446 -20.36 0.66 -8.14
N ALA A 447 -19.05 0.44 -8.31
CA ALA A 447 -18.34 -0.75 -7.82
C ALA A 447 -18.46 -0.96 -6.29
N ALA A 448 -18.40 0.11 -5.51
CA ALA A 448 -18.53 0.04 -4.06
C ALA A 448 -19.95 -0.32 -3.61
N ARG A 449 -20.99 0.11 -4.35
CA ARG A 449 -22.37 -0.32 -4.12
C ARG A 449 -22.57 -1.80 -4.47
N ASP A 450 -21.98 -2.27 -5.56
CA ASP A 450 -22.01 -3.68 -5.94
C ASP A 450 -21.31 -4.59 -4.91
N VAL A 451 -20.18 -4.14 -4.35
CA VAL A 451 -19.45 -4.82 -3.27
C VAL A 451 -20.24 -4.81 -1.95
N ALA A 452 -20.90 -3.71 -1.61
CA ALA A 452 -21.73 -3.61 -0.40
C ALA A 452 -23.07 -4.37 -0.49
N GLY A 453 -23.67 -4.44 -1.69
CA GLY A 453 -24.95 -5.11 -1.92
C GLY A 453 -24.85 -6.63 -2.08
N GLY A 454 -23.64 -7.19 -2.21
CA GLY A 454 -23.41 -8.64 -2.33
C GLY A 454 -23.83 -9.28 -3.66
N THR A 455 -24.69 -8.64 -4.46
CA THR A 455 -25.27 -9.15 -5.72
C THR A 455 -24.20 -9.47 -6.78
N VAL A 456 -23.76 -10.71 -6.88
CA VAL A 456 -22.82 -11.14 -7.95
C VAL A 456 -23.63 -11.36 -9.22
N THR A 457 -23.75 -10.32 -10.04
CA THR A 457 -24.53 -10.33 -11.28
C THR A 457 -23.83 -11.14 -12.38
N THR A 458 -23.91 -12.47 -12.32
CA THR A 458 -23.44 -13.38 -13.37
C THR A 458 -24.36 -13.33 -14.59
N ALA A 459 -24.31 -12.22 -15.34
CA ALA A 459 -25.15 -12.00 -16.51
C ALA A 459 -24.46 -11.15 -17.60
N VAL A 460 -23.35 -11.65 -18.15
CA VAL A 460 -22.96 -11.27 -19.53
C VAL A 460 -23.80 -12.11 -20.49
N THR A 461 -25.08 -11.77 -20.59
CA THR A 461 -25.96 -12.31 -21.65
C THR A 461 -25.49 -11.73 -22.98
N PRO A 462 -25.13 -12.54 -24.00
CA PRO A 462 -24.81 -12.01 -25.31
C PRO A 462 -26.01 -11.23 -25.88
N PRO A 463 -25.80 -10.12 -26.62
CA PRO A 463 -26.90 -9.44 -27.30
C PRO A 463 -27.64 -10.43 -28.20
N GLN A 464 -28.93 -10.65 -27.94
CA GLN A 464 -29.71 -11.56 -28.79
C GLN A 464 -29.80 -11.00 -30.21
N THR A 465 -29.53 -11.87 -31.18
CA THR A 465 -29.57 -11.53 -32.60
C THR A 465 -31.00 -11.14 -32.99
N VAL A 466 -31.25 -9.84 -33.17
CA VAL A 466 -32.54 -9.36 -33.68
C VAL A 466 -32.69 -9.84 -35.12
N SER A 467 -33.51 -10.87 -35.32
CA SER A 467 -33.82 -11.42 -36.64
C SER A 467 -34.69 -10.42 -37.41
N SER A 468 -34.08 -9.70 -38.35
CA SER A 468 -34.79 -8.84 -39.29
C SER A 468 -35.52 -9.71 -40.32
N GLN A 469 -36.83 -9.88 -40.16
CA GLN A 469 -37.67 -10.51 -41.18
C GLN A 469 -37.72 -9.66 -42.47
N SER A 470 -37.98 -10.35 -43.58
CA SER A 470 -37.75 -9.86 -44.93
C SER A 470 -38.95 -9.20 -45.60
N THR A 471 -38.68 -8.18 -46.43
CA THR A 471 -39.47 -7.90 -47.65
C THR A 471 -38.51 -7.56 -48.81
N PRO A 472 -38.79 -7.98 -50.06
CA PRO A 472 -37.76 -8.07 -51.09
C PRO A 472 -37.70 -6.92 -52.11
N ALA A 473 -36.48 -6.69 -52.59
CA ALA A 473 -36.07 -6.33 -53.95
C ALA A 473 -36.87 -5.28 -54.78
N SER A 474 -36.18 -4.20 -55.13
CA SER A 474 -36.20 -3.69 -56.52
C SER A 474 -34.84 -3.11 -56.94
N THR A 475 -34.43 -3.46 -58.16
CA THR A 475 -33.18 -3.06 -58.86
C THR A 475 -33.34 -3.47 -60.33
N PRO A 476 -32.53 -2.98 -61.30
CA PRO A 476 -31.54 -1.89 -61.24
C PRO A 476 -31.74 -0.83 -62.35
N VAL A 477 -31.04 0.30 -62.27
CA VAL A 477 -30.67 1.14 -63.44
C VAL A 477 -29.22 1.63 -63.27
N ALA A 478 -28.49 1.68 -64.38
CA ALA A 478 -27.10 2.14 -64.51
C ALA A 478 -26.89 2.58 -65.99
N PRO A 479 -25.72 3.12 -66.41
CA PRO A 479 -24.73 3.97 -65.73
C PRO A 479 -24.42 5.25 -66.58
N THR A 480 -23.25 5.89 -66.36
CA THR A 480 -22.39 6.54 -67.40
C THR A 480 -22.41 8.09 -67.55
N GLN A 481 -21.32 8.74 -67.06
CA GLN A 481 -20.65 9.98 -67.59
C GLN A 481 -21.50 11.29 -67.62
N THR A 482 -20.99 12.53 -67.82
CA THR A 482 -19.68 13.04 -68.31
C THR A 482 -19.31 14.41 -67.69
N GLN A 483 -18.03 14.80 -67.82
CA GLN A 483 -17.32 16.08 -67.54
C GLN A 483 -18.08 17.44 -67.46
N HIS A 484 -17.60 18.34 -66.57
CA HIS A 484 -17.02 19.69 -66.84
C HIS A 484 -16.29 20.19 -65.56
N VAL A 485 -15.04 20.68 -65.56
CA VAL A 485 -14.51 22.03 -65.94
C VAL A 485 -15.08 23.18 -65.08
N ALA A 486 -14.32 24.09 -64.43
CA ALA A 486 -12.91 24.17 -63.96
C ALA A 486 -12.74 25.44 -63.06
N GLN A 487 -11.57 25.60 -62.39
CA GLN A 487 -11.13 26.79 -61.60
C GLN A 487 -11.89 27.02 -60.25
N THR A 488 -11.33 27.59 -59.18
CA THR A 488 -9.95 28.07 -58.86
C THR A 488 -9.71 28.00 -57.32
N GLY A 489 -8.49 27.71 -56.85
CA GLY A 489 -8.16 27.78 -55.41
C GLY A 489 -6.91 26.98 -54.99
N SER A 490 -5.82 27.67 -54.62
CA SER A 490 -4.51 27.11 -54.25
C SER A 490 -4.37 26.82 -52.74
N PRO A 491 -3.31 26.14 -52.27
CA PRO A 491 -2.57 25.01 -52.85
C PRO A 491 -2.41 23.81 -51.88
N SER A 492 -1.96 22.66 -52.38
CA SER A 492 -1.62 21.49 -51.57
C SER A 492 -0.21 21.56 -50.95
N ASN A 493 0.02 20.75 -49.91
CA ASN A 493 1.36 20.39 -49.40
C ASN A 493 1.54 18.85 -49.48
N PRO A 494 2.78 18.34 -49.62
CA PRO A 494 3.04 16.99 -50.12
C PRO A 494 2.89 15.87 -49.08
N PRO A 495 2.86 14.59 -49.51
CA PRO A 495 2.75 13.42 -48.64
C PRO A 495 3.83 13.35 -47.55
N ALA A 496 3.47 12.79 -46.40
CA ALA A 496 4.37 12.63 -45.26
C ALA A 496 5.58 11.74 -45.62
N THR A 497 6.77 12.34 -45.62
CA THR A 497 8.02 11.60 -45.82
C THR A 497 8.37 10.77 -44.58
N SER A 498 8.91 9.57 -44.80
CA SER A 498 9.31 8.67 -43.71
C SER A 498 10.31 9.33 -42.75
N PRO A 499 10.20 9.13 -41.42
CA PRO A 499 11.06 9.78 -40.45
C PRO A 499 12.54 9.41 -40.66
N SER A 500 13.33 10.41 -41.05
CA SER A 500 14.73 10.25 -41.45
C SER A 500 15.66 9.75 -40.31
N LYS A 501 16.84 9.25 -40.69
CA LYS A 501 17.86 8.62 -39.81
C LYS A 501 18.55 9.58 -38.79
N GLN A 502 17.84 10.54 -38.19
CA GLN A 502 18.40 11.52 -37.25
C GLN A 502 18.50 11.05 -35.77
N GLY A 503 17.91 9.90 -35.42
CA GLY A 503 17.74 9.39 -34.04
C GLY A 503 19.00 9.03 -33.23
N ARG A 504 20.19 9.53 -33.58
CA ARG A 504 21.47 9.26 -32.88
C ARG A 504 22.31 10.48 -32.47
N ARG A 505 21.93 11.71 -32.85
CA ARG A 505 22.76 12.91 -32.56
C ARG A 505 22.58 13.45 -31.14
N VAL A 506 23.42 13.01 -30.22
CA VAL A 506 23.58 13.61 -28.88
C VAL A 506 24.68 14.68 -28.91
N ARG A 507 24.44 15.87 -28.35
CA ARG A 507 25.44 16.93 -28.17
C ARG A 507 25.25 17.62 -26.81
N LEU A 508 26.35 17.98 -26.16
CA LEU A 508 26.36 18.70 -24.88
C LEU A 508 27.29 19.91 -25.00
N HIS A 509 26.89 21.04 -24.43
CA HIS A 509 27.68 22.27 -24.41
C HIS A 509 27.45 23.01 -23.09
N VAL A 510 28.53 23.49 -22.46
CA VAL A 510 28.50 24.06 -21.11
C VAL A 510 29.13 25.44 -21.12
N ILE A 511 28.38 26.45 -20.69
CA ILE A 511 28.80 27.85 -20.72
C ILE A 511 28.87 28.39 -19.29
N ARG A 512 30.03 28.90 -18.87
CA ARG A 512 30.17 29.66 -17.63
C ARG A 512 29.66 31.10 -17.84
N LYS A 513 28.86 31.60 -16.90
CA LYS A 513 28.47 33.02 -16.78
C LYS A 513 28.69 33.48 -15.33
N ARG A 514 28.77 34.80 -15.10
CA ARG A 514 29.21 35.39 -13.81
C ARG A 514 28.44 34.92 -12.57
N ARG A 515 27.19 34.46 -12.69
CA ARG A 515 26.35 33.96 -11.57
C ARG A 515 25.86 32.51 -11.74
N TYR A 516 26.10 31.85 -12.88
CA TYR A 516 25.57 30.52 -13.18
C TYR A 516 26.35 29.79 -14.29
N VAL A 517 26.18 28.48 -14.37
CA VAL A 517 26.60 27.64 -15.49
C VAL A 517 25.35 27.23 -16.28
N ALA A 518 25.34 27.47 -17.58
CA ALA A 518 24.27 26.99 -18.47
C ALA A 518 24.73 25.72 -19.19
N VAL A 519 24.02 24.61 -18.96
CA VAL A 519 24.23 23.34 -19.65
C VAL A 519 23.14 23.21 -20.72
N ARG A 520 23.53 23.27 -21.99
CA ARG A 520 22.65 23.12 -23.15
C ARG A 520 22.97 21.85 -23.90
N GLY A 521 21.99 21.25 -24.55
CA GLY A 521 22.27 20.07 -25.35
C GLY A 521 21.16 19.69 -26.34
N VAL A 522 21.53 18.74 -27.19
CA VAL A 522 20.63 18.02 -28.08
C VAL A 522 20.66 16.56 -27.67
N ALA A 523 19.51 15.93 -27.53
CA ALA A 523 19.35 14.50 -27.31
C ALA A 523 18.10 14.01 -28.06
N PRO A 524 17.94 12.70 -28.30
CA PRO A 524 16.66 12.16 -28.75
C PRO A 524 15.52 12.59 -27.81
N PRO A 525 14.33 12.96 -28.32
CA PRO A 525 13.18 13.28 -27.48
C PRO A 525 12.86 12.18 -26.47
N VAL A 526 12.99 12.50 -25.18
CA VAL A 526 12.69 11.62 -24.03
C VAL A 526 12.35 12.50 -22.83
N SER A 527 11.38 12.09 -22.01
CA SER A 527 10.88 12.93 -20.90
C SER A 527 11.99 13.47 -20.00
N PHE A 528 13.01 12.65 -19.68
CA PHE A 528 14.20 13.07 -18.92
C PHE A 528 15.49 12.37 -19.36
N VAL A 529 16.63 13.09 -19.23
CA VAL A 529 18.00 12.54 -19.23
C VAL A 529 18.70 12.86 -17.91
N ARG A 530 19.65 12.01 -17.51
CA ARG A 530 20.45 12.20 -16.30
C ARG A 530 21.73 12.97 -16.67
N LEU A 531 21.83 14.21 -16.22
CA LEU A 531 23.02 15.05 -16.31
C LEU A 531 23.93 14.74 -15.12
N LEU A 532 25.15 14.29 -15.41
CA LEU A 532 26.18 13.98 -14.43
C LEU A 532 27.35 14.98 -14.57
N GLY A 533 27.93 15.41 -13.45
CA GLY A 533 29.11 16.27 -13.42
C GLY A 533 30.22 15.65 -12.58
N TYR A 534 31.42 15.59 -13.12
CA TYR A 534 32.61 15.02 -12.49
C TYR A 534 33.66 16.12 -12.32
N ARG A 535 34.10 16.41 -11.09
CA ARG A 535 35.14 17.41 -10.83
C ARG A 535 36.54 16.84 -11.13
N ARG A 536 37.47 17.67 -11.60
CA ARG A 536 38.90 17.35 -11.74
C ARG A 536 39.60 17.50 -10.39
N HIS A 537 40.41 16.51 -10.02
CA HIS A 537 41.27 16.55 -8.84
C HIS A 537 42.59 17.26 -9.16
N HIS A 538 43.34 17.64 -8.11
CA HIS A 538 44.66 18.27 -8.25
C HIS A 538 45.68 17.35 -8.96
N SER A 539 45.51 16.02 -8.85
CA SER A 539 46.24 15.00 -9.61
C SER A 539 45.88 14.91 -11.11
N GLY A 540 45.18 15.90 -11.66
CA GLY A 540 44.85 15.99 -13.09
C GLY A 540 43.80 15.01 -13.60
N ARG A 541 43.34 14.03 -12.80
CA ARG A 541 42.29 13.07 -13.15
C ARG A 541 40.89 13.59 -12.77
N PHE A 542 39.85 13.13 -13.46
CA PHE A 542 38.46 13.37 -13.06
C PHE A 542 37.99 12.31 -12.06
N SER A 543 37.12 12.70 -11.12
CA SER A 543 36.49 11.76 -10.19
C SER A 543 35.82 10.60 -10.93
N HIS A 544 35.94 9.38 -10.39
CA HIS A 544 35.24 8.20 -10.90
C HIS A 544 33.74 8.23 -10.57
N ARG A 545 33.36 8.78 -9.41
CA ARG A 545 31.95 9.00 -9.01
C ARG A 545 31.49 10.40 -9.44
N ALA A 546 30.26 10.54 -9.95
CA ALA A 546 29.70 11.83 -10.33
C ALA A 546 29.47 12.73 -9.10
N SER A 547 30.22 13.84 -9.02
CA SER A 547 30.19 14.85 -7.95
C SER A 547 28.99 15.82 -8.03
N PHE A 548 28.27 15.79 -9.14
CA PHE A 548 27.00 16.48 -9.36
C PHE A 548 26.05 15.55 -10.15
N ARG A 549 24.76 15.57 -9.82
CA ARG A 549 23.71 14.82 -10.53
C ARG A 549 22.45 15.67 -10.63
N ALA A 550 21.77 15.62 -11.77
CA ALA A 550 20.43 16.19 -11.93
C ALA A 550 19.67 15.51 -13.08
N TRP A 551 18.35 15.40 -12.94
CA TRP A 551 17.47 15.16 -14.08
C TRP A 551 17.25 16.45 -14.88
N VAL A 552 17.15 16.31 -16.20
CA VAL A 552 16.90 17.39 -17.15
C VAL A 552 15.90 16.90 -18.18
N ALA A 553 14.79 17.63 -18.34
CA ALA A 553 13.78 17.28 -19.34
C ALA A 553 14.30 17.54 -20.76
N VAL A 554 13.94 16.69 -21.73
CA VAL A 554 14.25 16.89 -23.16
C VAL A 554 12.94 17.03 -23.93
N PRO A 555 12.48 18.26 -24.23
CA PRO A 555 11.28 18.51 -25.02
C PRO A 555 11.30 17.83 -26.39
N ASN A 556 10.14 17.73 -27.04
CA ASN A 556 9.97 17.08 -28.35
C ASN A 556 10.85 17.68 -29.48
N THR A 557 11.39 18.90 -29.29
CA THR A 557 12.39 19.52 -30.16
C THR A 557 13.78 18.88 -30.08
N GLY A 558 14.00 17.95 -29.14
CA GLY A 558 15.30 17.36 -28.80
C GLY A 558 16.27 18.31 -28.11
N ARG A 559 15.91 19.59 -27.90
CA ARG A 559 16.80 20.64 -27.37
C ARG A 559 16.46 20.99 -25.93
N PHE A 560 17.43 20.90 -25.03
CA PHE A 560 17.25 21.25 -23.61
C PHE A 560 18.24 22.32 -23.14
N SER A 561 17.91 22.99 -22.04
CA SER A 561 18.77 23.95 -21.34
C SER A 561 18.53 23.88 -19.82
N ARG A 562 19.58 23.64 -19.03
CA ARG A 562 19.55 23.59 -17.56
C ARG A 562 20.50 24.64 -16.98
N ILE A 563 19.99 25.49 -16.10
CA ILE A 563 20.79 26.50 -15.39
C ILE A 563 21.21 25.96 -14.02
N LEU A 564 22.52 25.89 -13.79
CA LEU A 564 23.12 25.51 -12.52
C LEU A 564 23.61 26.79 -11.82
N ARG A 565 23.00 27.17 -10.70
CA ARG A 565 23.46 28.34 -9.90
C ARG A 565 24.91 28.10 -9.48
N ALA A 566 25.81 29.06 -9.70
CA ALA A 566 27.27 28.83 -9.59
C ALA A 566 27.68 28.27 -8.21
N ARG A 567 27.01 28.70 -7.12
CA ARG A 567 27.23 28.19 -5.75
C ARG A 567 27.05 26.66 -5.56
N ARG A 568 26.42 25.96 -6.51
CA ARG A 568 26.28 24.48 -6.49
C ARG A 568 27.47 23.74 -7.16
N LEU A 569 28.46 24.45 -7.70
CA LEU A 569 29.65 23.87 -8.32
C LEU A 569 30.91 24.52 -7.71
N ARG A 570 31.69 23.75 -6.95
CA ARG A 570 33.00 24.21 -6.42
C ARG A 570 33.94 24.59 -7.56
N HIS A 571 34.81 25.59 -7.34
CA HIS A 571 35.81 26.03 -8.31
C HIS A 571 36.73 24.87 -8.78
N GLY A 572 37.26 25.00 -10.00
CA GLY A 572 38.04 23.98 -10.71
C GLY A 572 37.32 23.45 -11.95
N CYS A 573 38.01 22.62 -12.73
CA CYS A 573 37.49 22.07 -13.99
C CYS A 573 36.48 20.94 -13.75
N TRP A 574 35.45 20.87 -14.58
CA TRP A 574 34.38 19.87 -14.55
C TRP A 574 34.18 19.21 -15.93
N ARG A 575 33.96 17.90 -15.94
CA ARG A 575 33.43 17.15 -17.09
C ARG A 575 31.96 16.87 -16.83
N PHE A 576 31.08 17.38 -17.67
CA PHE A 576 29.66 17.00 -17.67
C PHE A 576 29.41 15.91 -18.70
N THR A 577 28.52 14.97 -18.39
CA THR A 577 28.03 13.94 -19.32
C THR A 577 26.52 13.83 -19.25
N LEU A 578 25.89 13.41 -20.35
CA LEU A 578 24.53 12.91 -20.33
C LEU A 578 24.54 11.39 -20.14
N GLN A 579 23.44 10.86 -19.61
CA GLN A 579 23.13 9.43 -19.60
C GLN A 579 21.62 9.23 -19.76
N ARG A 580 21.23 8.24 -20.55
CA ARG A 580 19.84 7.77 -20.65
C ARG A 580 19.69 6.51 -19.76
N PRO A 581 18.61 6.36 -18.99
CA PRO A 581 18.31 5.10 -18.32
C PRO A 581 18.26 3.96 -19.35
N GLY A 582 19.05 2.90 -19.13
CA GLY A 582 19.20 1.79 -20.06
C GLY A 582 20.00 2.06 -21.34
N ALA A 583 20.70 3.19 -21.50
CA ALA A 583 21.53 3.42 -22.69
C ALA A 583 22.74 4.36 -22.48
N HIS A 584 23.90 3.96 -23.00
CA HIS A 584 25.14 4.75 -23.04
C HIS A 584 25.08 5.84 -24.12
N LEU A 585 24.37 6.94 -23.85
CA LEU A 585 24.43 8.15 -24.66
C LEU A 585 25.68 8.99 -24.32
N THR A 586 26.76 8.80 -25.07
CA THR A 586 28.06 9.45 -24.83
C THR A 586 28.17 10.84 -25.47
N ALA A 587 27.61 11.85 -24.81
CA ALA A 587 28.00 13.25 -25.02
C ALA A 587 28.64 13.81 -23.75
N SER A 588 29.87 14.29 -23.87
CA SER A 588 30.65 14.94 -22.80
C SER A 588 30.98 16.37 -23.16
N ALA A 589 31.03 17.25 -22.16
CA ALA A 589 31.46 18.64 -22.32
C ALA A 589 32.31 19.08 -21.12
N LEU A 590 33.40 19.79 -21.39
CA LEU A 590 34.26 20.36 -20.37
C LEU A 590 33.83 21.77 -20.00
N LEU A 591 33.98 22.10 -18.73
CA LEU A 591 33.94 23.44 -18.16
C LEU A 591 35.25 23.67 -17.43
N VAL A 592 35.92 24.79 -17.72
CA VAL A 592 37.19 25.19 -17.10
C VAL A 592 36.96 26.34 -16.10
#